data_AF-H1SIT2-F1
#
_entry.id   AF-H1SIT2-F1
#
_cell.length_a   1.000
_cell.length_b   1.000
_cell.length_c   1.000
_cell.angle_alpha   90.00
_cell.angle_beta   90.00
_cell.angle_gamma   90.00
#
_symmetry.space_group_name_H-M   'P 1'
#
loop_
_entity.id
_entity.type
_entity.pdbx_description
1 polymer ?
#
loop_
_entity_poly.entity_id
_entity_poly.type
_entity_poly.pdbx_seq_one_letter_code
_entity_poly.pdbx_strand_id
1 'polypeptide(L)'
;GTPAQQSALAAVPKPEVVFNYLGQFNASFAEGAAWRPAAEGTGANQDAATPLSHPLSISGQVFDGRLKLSLAYAGTRYRAATIEALAAAFRGELEAVVAHCTLGATGLTPSDFPLVRLSQPELDSLLLDPARVQDLYPLSPMQTGMLFHSVFAPEGSAYTNQLRVDVDGIDPSRFVAAWQAVLARHDSLHCGFLHREASPLQWVARDVALPMIVEDWAGRDASDIDAFAASQRAQGFDLRQPPLMRVALLRTGPDRHHLV
;
A
#
# COMPACT_ATOMS: atom_id res chain seq x y z
N GLY A 1 -14.32 -0.06 -38.48
CA GLY A 1 -12.95 0.40 -38.79
C GLY A 1 -12.82 0.62 -40.27
N THR A 2 -11.94 1.52 -40.69
CA THR A 2 -11.62 1.76 -42.11
C THR A 2 -11.00 0.51 -42.76
N PRO A 3 -11.03 0.36 -44.10
CA PRO A 3 -10.37 -0.77 -44.77
C PRO A 3 -8.89 -0.91 -44.41
N ALA A 4 -8.20 0.22 -44.21
CA ALA A 4 -6.81 0.23 -43.75
C ALA A 4 -6.65 -0.34 -42.33
N GLN A 5 -7.56 -0.01 -41.40
CA GLN A 5 -7.57 -0.58 -40.04
C GLN A 5 -7.87 -2.08 -40.05
N GLN A 6 -8.80 -2.54 -40.90
CA GLN A 6 -9.12 -3.97 -41.02
C GLN A 6 -7.93 -4.77 -41.57
N SER A 7 -7.25 -4.25 -42.60
CA SER A 7 -6.07 -4.89 -43.20
C SER A 7 -4.89 -4.93 -42.21
N ALA A 8 -4.68 -3.84 -41.47
CA ALA A 8 -3.65 -3.78 -40.44
C ALA A 8 -3.90 -4.80 -39.31
N LEU A 9 -5.16 -4.95 -38.86
CA LEU A 9 -5.53 -5.92 -37.82
C LEU A 9 -5.47 -7.37 -38.32
N ALA A 10 -5.82 -7.63 -39.59
CA ALA A 10 -5.74 -8.95 -40.19
C ALA A 10 -4.29 -9.45 -40.36
N ALA A 11 -3.33 -8.52 -40.48
CA ALA A 11 -1.90 -8.83 -40.57
C ALA A 11 -1.24 -9.13 -39.21
N VAL A 12 -1.92 -8.88 -38.09
CA VAL A 12 -1.39 -9.18 -36.75
C VAL A 12 -1.42 -10.70 -36.53
N PRO A 13 -0.30 -11.31 -36.10
CA PRO A 13 -0.28 -12.73 -35.78
C PRO A 13 -1.30 -13.05 -34.69
N LYS A 14 -2.08 -14.11 -34.89
CA LYS A 14 -3.06 -14.55 -33.90
C LYS A 14 -2.31 -15.13 -32.70
N PRO A 15 -2.59 -14.68 -31.47
CA PRO A 15 -1.96 -15.24 -30.29
C PRO A 15 -2.32 -16.73 -30.17
N GLU A 16 -1.34 -17.56 -29.82
CA GLU A 16 -1.54 -19.01 -29.69
C GLU A 16 -1.97 -19.43 -28.29
N VAL A 17 -1.72 -18.54 -27.32
CA VAL A 17 -2.03 -18.72 -25.90
C VAL A 17 -2.81 -17.49 -25.43
N VAL A 18 -3.90 -17.73 -24.71
CA VAL A 18 -4.60 -16.68 -23.97
C VAL A 18 -4.53 -16.97 -22.47
N PHE A 19 -4.16 -15.98 -21.68
CA PHE A 19 -4.21 -16.02 -20.23
C PHE A 19 -5.28 -15.05 -19.74
N ASN A 20 -6.18 -15.54 -18.89
CA ASN A 20 -7.26 -14.74 -18.32
C ASN A 20 -7.30 -14.94 -16.80
N TYR A 21 -7.42 -13.84 -16.05
CA TYR A 21 -7.59 -13.89 -14.59
C TYR A 21 -8.93 -13.28 -14.22
N LEU A 22 -9.84 -14.13 -13.75
CA LEU A 22 -11.23 -13.77 -13.43
C LEU A 22 -11.37 -12.99 -12.10
N GLY A 23 -10.29 -12.86 -11.34
CA GLY A 23 -10.26 -12.16 -10.07
C GLY A 23 -10.49 -13.07 -8.85
N GLN A 24 -10.83 -12.43 -7.74
CA GLN A 24 -11.03 -13.07 -6.43
C GLN A 24 -12.49 -12.98 -6.01
N PHE A 25 -13.11 -14.12 -5.70
CA PHE A 25 -14.53 -14.21 -5.41
C PHE A 25 -14.84 -14.34 -3.90
N ASN A 26 -13.84 -14.17 -3.03
CA ASN A 26 -13.97 -14.42 -1.58
C ASN A 26 -14.96 -13.46 -0.88
N ALA A 27 -14.99 -12.17 -1.26
CA ALA A 27 -15.82 -11.17 -0.59
C ALA A 27 -17.33 -11.31 -0.91
N SER A 28 -17.67 -11.88 -2.07
CA SER A 28 -19.07 -11.97 -2.52
C SER A 28 -19.87 -13.07 -1.82
N PHE A 29 -19.21 -13.97 -1.08
CA PHE A 29 -19.81 -15.21 -0.56
C PHE A 29 -19.42 -15.56 0.89
N ALA A 30 -19.00 -14.56 1.67
CA ALA A 30 -18.59 -14.71 3.07
C ALA A 30 -19.75 -15.18 3.98
N GLU A 31 -19.41 -15.60 5.20
CA GLU A 31 -20.38 -16.03 6.20
C GLU A 31 -21.37 -14.89 6.53
N GLY A 32 -22.67 -15.11 6.28
CA GLY A 32 -23.72 -14.08 6.36
C GLY A 32 -24.12 -13.43 5.03
N ALA A 33 -23.47 -13.77 3.91
CA ALA A 33 -23.90 -13.32 2.58
C ALA A 33 -25.28 -13.91 2.20
N ALA A 34 -26.13 -13.09 1.56
CA ALA A 34 -27.46 -13.49 1.11
C ALA A 34 -27.45 -14.58 0.03
N TRP A 35 -26.32 -14.74 -0.67
CA TRP A 35 -26.12 -15.73 -1.72
C TRP A 35 -24.85 -16.53 -1.41
N ARG A 36 -24.91 -17.84 -1.59
CA ARG A 36 -23.77 -18.74 -1.48
C ARG A 36 -23.64 -19.56 -2.76
N PRO A 37 -22.42 -19.88 -3.21
CA PRO A 37 -22.21 -20.75 -4.35
C PRO A 37 -22.81 -22.13 -4.07
N ALA A 38 -23.50 -22.68 -5.06
CA ALA A 38 -24.02 -24.04 -4.98
C ALA A 38 -22.86 -25.05 -4.86
N ALA A 39 -23.08 -26.12 -4.11
CA ALA A 39 -22.11 -27.21 -4.01
C ALA A 39 -22.09 -28.06 -5.29
N GLU A 40 -23.18 -28.05 -6.06
CA GLU A 40 -23.25 -28.74 -7.35
C GLU A 40 -22.47 -28.00 -8.44
N GLY A 41 -21.86 -28.76 -9.34
CA GLY A 41 -21.24 -28.18 -10.54
C GLY A 41 -22.31 -27.64 -11.50
N THR A 42 -22.02 -26.51 -12.16
CA THR A 42 -22.90 -25.92 -13.19
C THR A 42 -22.95 -26.72 -14.49
N GLY A 43 -22.23 -27.85 -14.55
CA GLY A 43 -21.97 -28.58 -15.79
C GLY A 43 -20.98 -27.84 -16.69
N ALA A 44 -20.96 -28.20 -17.98
CA ALA A 44 -20.14 -27.52 -18.96
C ALA A 44 -20.77 -26.17 -19.31
N ASN A 45 -20.04 -25.08 -19.04
CA ASN A 45 -20.48 -23.72 -19.39
C ASN A 45 -20.35 -23.40 -20.88
N GLN A 46 -19.77 -24.33 -21.65
CA GLN A 46 -19.60 -24.23 -23.11
C GLN A 46 -19.88 -25.60 -23.73
N ASP A 47 -20.43 -25.58 -24.94
CA ASP A 47 -20.63 -26.79 -25.74
C ASP A 47 -19.27 -27.37 -26.15
N ALA A 48 -19.11 -28.69 -26.12
CA ALA A 48 -17.85 -29.37 -26.45
C ALA A 48 -17.42 -29.18 -27.92
N ALA A 49 -18.35 -28.84 -28.82
CA ALA A 49 -18.09 -28.50 -30.21
C ALA A 49 -17.77 -27.01 -30.42
N THR A 50 -17.81 -26.18 -29.36
CA THR A 50 -17.46 -24.76 -29.46
C THR A 50 -16.00 -24.63 -29.93
N PRO A 51 -15.73 -23.95 -31.06
CA PRO A 51 -14.37 -23.72 -31.50
C PRO A 51 -13.61 -22.90 -30.45
N LEU A 52 -12.47 -23.42 -29.99
CA LEU A 52 -11.60 -22.66 -29.11
C LEU A 52 -11.09 -21.40 -29.82
N SER A 53 -11.21 -20.26 -29.16
CA SER A 53 -10.71 -18.98 -29.69
C SER A 53 -9.19 -18.98 -29.87
N HIS A 54 -8.49 -19.73 -29.01
CA HIS A 54 -7.04 -19.88 -29.01
C HIS A 54 -6.67 -21.36 -28.84
N PRO A 55 -5.59 -21.82 -29.46
CA PRO A 55 -5.12 -23.20 -29.31
C PRO A 55 -4.89 -23.64 -27.85
N LEU A 56 -4.46 -22.71 -26.98
CA LEU A 56 -4.34 -22.92 -25.54
C LEU A 56 -4.96 -21.73 -24.80
N SER A 57 -5.81 -22.01 -23.82
CA SER A 57 -6.41 -21.04 -22.93
C SER A 57 -6.13 -21.41 -21.48
N ILE A 58 -5.63 -20.45 -20.70
CA ILE A 58 -5.36 -20.58 -19.28
C ILE A 58 -6.25 -19.59 -18.55
N SER A 59 -7.15 -20.08 -17.71
CA SER A 59 -8.06 -19.24 -16.91
C SER A 59 -7.81 -19.45 -15.43
N GLY A 60 -7.51 -18.37 -14.71
CA GLY A 60 -7.28 -18.36 -13.26
C GLY A 60 -8.40 -17.67 -12.50
N GLN A 61 -8.70 -18.21 -11.32
CA GLN A 61 -9.61 -17.58 -10.35
C GLN A 61 -9.16 -17.92 -8.94
N VAL A 62 -9.46 -17.04 -7.98
CA VAL A 62 -9.32 -17.36 -6.55
C VAL A 62 -10.71 -17.49 -5.94
N PHE A 63 -10.96 -18.64 -5.32
CA PHE A 63 -12.19 -18.93 -4.62
C PHE A 63 -11.88 -19.66 -3.30
N ASP A 64 -12.49 -19.20 -2.21
CA ASP A 64 -12.24 -19.67 -0.86
C ASP A 64 -10.74 -19.67 -0.49
N GLY A 65 -10.05 -18.58 -0.85
CA GLY A 65 -8.61 -18.41 -0.64
C GLY A 65 -7.72 -19.34 -1.47
N ARG A 66 -8.27 -20.14 -2.39
CA ARG A 66 -7.50 -21.09 -3.22
C ARG A 66 -7.46 -20.64 -4.67
N LEU A 67 -6.25 -20.59 -5.23
CA LEU A 67 -6.05 -20.40 -6.67
C LEU A 67 -6.45 -21.67 -7.43
N LYS A 68 -7.33 -21.53 -8.42
CA LYS A 68 -7.65 -22.56 -9.40
C LYS A 68 -7.28 -22.07 -10.79
N LEU A 69 -6.48 -22.86 -11.50
CA LEU A 69 -6.16 -22.66 -12.91
C LEU A 69 -6.80 -23.76 -13.74
N SER A 70 -7.48 -23.37 -14.82
CA SER A 70 -8.07 -24.28 -15.79
C SER A 70 -7.40 -24.09 -17.14
N LEU A 71 -6.89 -25.17 -17.73
CA LEU A 71 -6.28 -25.15 -19.05
C LEU A 71 -7.22 -25.82 -20.04
N ALA A 72 -7.66 -25.08 -21.06
CA ALA A 72 -8.41 -25.61 -22.20
C ALA A 72 -7.53 -25.58 -23.45
N TYR A 73 -7.55 -26.63 -24.26
CA TYR A 73 -6.62 -26.77 -25.37
C TYR A 73 -7.23 -27.49 -26.58
N ALA A 74 -6.73 -27.16 -27.77
CA ALA A 74 -7.13 -27.83 -29.01
C ALA A 74 -6.50 -29.21 -29.08
N GLY A 75 -7.28 -30.27 -28.90
CA GLY A 75 -6.82 -31.67 -28.95
C GLY A 75 -6.24 -32.09 -30.31
N THR A 76 -6.58 -31.38 -31.40
CA THR A 76 -5.97 -31.57 -32.72
C THR A 76 -4.52 -31.09 -32.79
N ARG A 77 -4.11 -30.21 -31.87
CA ARG A 77 -2.78 -29.60 -31.82
C ARG A 77 -1.95 -30.07 -30.64
N TYR A 78 -2.57 -30.34 -29.49
CA TYR A 78 -1.88 -30.71 -28.26
C TYR A 78 -2.35 -32.06 -27.72
N ARG A 79 -1.40 -32.86 -27.25
CA ARG A 79 -1.66 -34.12 -26.54
C ARG A 79 -1.99 -33.81 -25.08
N ALA A 80 -2.96 -34.53 -24.52
CA ALA A 80 -3.35 -34.40 -23.10
C ALA A 80 -2.13 -34.50 -22.16
N ALA A 81 -1.29 -35.52 -22.35
CA ALA A 81 -0.07 -35.71 -21.57
C ALA A 81 0.89 -34.50 -21.58
N THR A 82 0.95 -33.74 -22.68
CA THR A 82 1.78 -32.53 -22.76
C THR A 82 1.18 -31.39 -21.93
N ILE A 83 -0.14 -31.23 -21.96
CA ILE A 83 -0.83 -30.20 -21.18
C ILE A 83 -0.83 -30.55 -19.69
N GLU A 84 -0.97 -31.82 -19.34
CA GLU A 84 -0.84 -32.32 -17.97
C GLU A 84 0.57 -32.06 -17.42
N ALA A 85 1.60 -32.36 -18.21
CA ALA A 85 2.99 -32.06 -17.84
C ALA A 85 3.23 -30.56 -17.66
N LEU A 86 2.67 -29.71 -18.54
CA LEU A 86 2.70 -28.26 -18.40
C LEU A 86 2.01 -27.80 -17.11
N ALA A 87 0.82 -28.31 -16.81
CA ALA A 87 0.08 -27.97 -15.61
C ALA A 87 0.84 -28.39 -14.33
N ALA A 88 1.46 -29.58 -14.34
CA ALA A 88 2.28 -30.06 -13.23
C ALA A 88 3.54 -29.21 -13.03
N ALA A 89 4.25 -28.85 -14.11
CA ALA A 89 5.40 -27.96 -14.05
C ALA A 89 5.00 -26.57 -13.52
N PHE A 90 3.92 -25.99 -14.05
CA PHE A 90 3.40 -24.69 -13.61
C PHE A 90 3.04 -24.70 -12.11
N ARG A 91 2.42 -25.78 -11.64
CA ARG A 91 2.12 -25.99 -10.22
C ARG A 91 3.40 -26.04 -9.38
N GLY A 92 4.40 -26.81 -9.81
CA GLY A 92 5.69 -26.92 -9.12
C GLY A 92 6.41 -25.58 -8.99
N GLU A 93 6.43 -24.77 -10.06
CA GLU A 93 7.02 -23.43 -10.03
C GLU A 93 6.25 -22.49 -9.10
N LEU A 94 4.91 -22.52 -9.12
CA LEU A 94 4.11 -21.74 -8.17
C LEU A 94 4.38 -22.15 -6.72
N GLU A 95 4.49 -23.44 -6.43
CA GLU A 95 4.82 -23.94 -5.10
C GLU A 95 6.23 -23.51 -4.66
N ALA A 96 7.19 -23.49 -5.58
CA ALA A 96 8.54 -22.98 -5.32
C ALA A 96 8.55 -21.48 -4.99
N VAL A 97 7.79 -20.67 -5.75
CA VAL A 97 7.63 -19.23 -5.49
C VAL A 97 6.96 -19.01 -4.13
N VAL A 98 5.88 -19.74 -3.83
CA VAL A 98 5.21 -19.65 -2.52
C VAL A 98 6.17 -20.01 -1.40
N ALA A 99 6.90 -21.13 -1.52
CA ALA A 99 7.89 -21.54 -0.54
C ALA A 99 8.94 -20.43 -0.31
N HIS A 100 9.47 -19.86 -1.37
CA HIS A 100 10.41 -18.74 -1.30
C HIS A 100 9.83 -17.52 -0.56
N CYS A 101 8.62 -17.09 -0.91
CA CYS A 101 7.94 -15.97 -0.24
C CYS A 101 7.66 -16.25 1.25
N THR A 102 7.32 -17.49 1.60
CA THR A 102 7.05 -17.86 3.01
C THR A 102 8.29 -17.96 3.89
N LEU A 103 9.49 -18.00 3.31
CA LEU A 103 10.75 -17.97 4.05
C LEU A 103 11.13 -16.56 4.55
N GLY A 104 10.23 -15.58 4.41
CA GLY A 104 10.47 -14.20 4.79
C GLY A 104 11.23 -13.41 3.72
N ALA A 105 11.22 -13.88 2.47
CA ALA A 105 11.69 -13.07 1.35
C ALA A 105 10.82 -11.82 1.25
N THR A 106 11.43 -10.66 1.51
CA THR A 106 10.79 -9.37 1.36
C THR A 106 11.49 -8.61 0.25
N GLY A 107 10.71 -7.86 -0.52
CA GLY A 107 11.22 -7.09 -1.64
C GLY A 107 10.15 -6.15 -2.14
N LEU A 108 10.59 -4.96 -2.54
CA LEU A 108 9.74 -4.00 -3.20
C LEU A 108 9.99 -4.13 -4.70
N THR A 109 8.91 -4.16 -5.48
CA THR A 109 8.95 -4.20 -6.94
C THR A 109 8.23 -2.99 -7.51
N PRO A 110 8.58 -2.51 -8.72
CA PRO A 110 7.85 -1.43 -9.38
C PRO A 110 6.34 -1.70 -9.53
N SER A 111 5.93 -2.97 -9.62
CA SER A 111 4.51 -3.35 -9.68
C SER A 111 3.74 -3.06 -8.39
N ASP A 112 4.43 -2.96 -7.26
CA ASP A 112 3.81 -2.62 -5.97
C ASP A 112 3.39 -1.13 -5.92
N PHE A 113 4.03 -0.28 -6.74
CA PHE A 113 3.83 1.17 -6.74
C PHE A 113 3.48 1.73 -8.12
N PRO A 114 2.32 1.37 -8.70
CA PRO A 114 1.99 1.67 -10.10
C PRO A 114 1.90 3.17 -10.40
N LEU A 115 1.70 4.02 -9.38
CA LEU A 115 1.63 5.47 -9.52
C LEU A 115 3.00 6.13 -9.63
N VAL A 116 4.08 5.42 -9.29
CA VAL A 116 5.44 5.90 -9.41
C VAL A 116 6.16 5.12 -10.50
N ARG A 117 6.62 5.82 -11.53
CA ARG A 117 7.38 5.21 -12.63
C ARG A 117 8.85 5.07 -12.23
N LEU A 118 9.16 4.05 -11.43
CA LEU A 118 10.53 3.68 -11.07
C LEU A 118 10.93 2.38 -11.74
N SER A 119 12.19 2.30 -12.17
CA SER A 119 12.85 1.03 -12.43
C SER A 119 13.23 0.33 -11.11
N GLN A 120 13.49 -0.99 -11.16
CA GLN A 120 13.93 -1.74 -9.98
C GLN A 120 15.19 -1.12 -9.33
N PRO A 121 16.25 -0.74 -10.07
CA PRO A 121 17.43 -0.12 -9.45
C PRO A 121 17.14 1.23 -8.78
N GLU A 122 16.23 2.04 -9.34
CA GLU A 122 15.82 3.30 -8.72
C GLU A 122 15.05 3.07 -7.42
N LEU A 123 14.18 2.06 -7.40
CA LEU A 123 13.45 1.66 -6.20
C LEU A 123 14.40 1.15 -5.11
N ASP A 124 15.35 0.28 -5.46
CA ASP A 124 16.36 -0.24 -4.54
C ASP A 124 17.23 0.90 -3.97
N SER A 125 17.52 1.93 -4.77
CA SER A 125 18.28 3.11 -4.33
C SER A 125 17.58 3.97 -3.28
N LEU A 126 16.26 3.79 -3.07
CA LEU A 126 15.53 4.52 -2.03
C LEU A 126 15.89 4.04 -0.62
N LEU A 127 16.51 2.87 -0.49
CA LEU A 127 16.94 2.28 0.80
C LEU A 127 15.81 2.18 1.83
N LEU A 128 14.58 1.97 1.36
CA LEU A 128 13.42 1.77 2.21
C LEU A 128 13.38 0.32 2.70
N ASP A 129 12.98 0.13 3.96
CA ASP A 129 12.70 -1.19 4.51
C ASP A 129 11.38 -1.72 3.95
N PRO A 130 11.37 -2.82 3.17
CA PRO A 130 10.15 -3.37 2.60
C PRO A 130 9.08 -3.72 3.65
N ALA A 131 9.48 -4.06 4.88
CA ALA A 131 8.54 -4.38 5.95
C ALA A 131 7.76 -3.13 6.42
N ARG A 132 8.39 -1.95 6.35
CA ARG A 132 7.83 -0.69 6.83
C ARG A 132 7.06 0.08 5.77
N VAL A 133 7.27 -0.19 4.48
CA VAL A 133 6.60 0.54 3.41
C VAL A 133 5.23 -0.06 3.12
N GLN A 134 4.21 0.79 3.11
CA GLN A 134 2.87 0.47 2.63
C GLN A 134 2.67 0.89 1.17
N ASP A 135 3.09 2.12 0.82
CA ASP A 135 2.89 2.65 -0.53
C ASP A 135 3.89 3.80 -0.86
N LEU A 136 3.98 4.14 -2.15
CA LEU A 136 4.74 5.27 -2.71
C LEU A 136 3.88 6.10 -3.66
N TYR A 137 3.99 7.42 -3.56
CA TYR A 137 3.26 8.37 -4.39
C TYR A 137 4.15 9.49 -4.94
N PRO A 138 3.83 10.02 -6.13
CA PRO A 138 4.34 11.32 -6.52
C PRO A 138 3.77 12.41 -5.60
N LEU A 139 4.54 13.47 -5.37
CA LEU A 139 4.04 14.63 -4.62
C LEU A 139 3.05 15.45 -5.44
N SER A 140 2.06 16.03 -4.75
CA SER A 140 1.29 17.13 -5.33
C SER A 140 2.18 18.35 -5.59
N PRO A 141 1.81 19.25 -6.52
CA PRO A 141 2.59 20.47 -6.79
C PRO A 141 2.88 21.30 -5.54
N MET A 142 1.90 21.41 -4.63
CA MET A 142 2.07 22.14 -3.36
C MET A 142 3.10 21.47 -2.45
N GLN A 143 3.01 20.14 -2.28
CA GLN A 143 3.97 19.40 -1.46
C GLN A 143 5.39 19.49 -2.04
N THR A 144 5.54 19.47 -3.36
CA THR A 144 6.84 19.65 -4.02
C THR A 144 7.46 21.01 -3.66
N GLY A 145 6.67 22.08 -3.74
CA GLY A 145 7.10 23.42 -3.32
C GLY A 145 7.49 23.47 -1.84
N MET A 146 6.62 22.95 -0.96
CA MET A 146 6.88 22.90 0.49
C MET A 146 8.15 22.12 0.82
N LEU A 147 8.35 20.94 0.20
CA LEU A 147 9.54 20.11 0.41
C LEU A 147 10.80 20.83 -0.06
N PHE A 148 10.75 21.47 -1.23
CA PHE A 148 11.87 22.27 -1.74
C PHE A 148 12.26 23.37 -0.75
N HIS A 149 11.30 24.18 -0.30
CA HIS A 149 11.58 25.22 0.69
C HIS A 149 12.13 24.67 2.01
N SER A 150 11.64 23.52 2.47
CA SER A 150 12.08 22.91 3.72
C SER A 150 13.50 22.34 3.65
N VAL A 151 13.94 21.86 2.48
CA VAL A 151 15.30 21.34 2.26
C VAL A 151 16.31 22.48 2.06
N PHE A 152 15.94 23.54 1.34
CA PHE A 152 16.87 24.62 0.95
C PHE A 152 16.85 25.86 1.87
N ALA A 153 15.84 26.00 2.73
CA ALA A 153 15.78 27.03 3.77
C ALA A 153 15.46 26.39 5.14
N PRO A 154 16.39 25.57 5.69
CA PRO A 154 16.16 24.81 6.92
C PRO A 154 15.95 25.68 8.16
N GLU A 155 16.24 26.97 8.11
CA GLU A 155 16.00 27.92 9.21
C GLU A 155 14.50 28.22 9.45
N GLY A 156 13.62 27.77 8.54
CA GLY A 156 12.20 28.12 8.58
C GLY A 156 11.30 27.03 9.17
N SER A 157 10.80 27.27 10.38
CA SER A 157 9.54 26.68 10.90
C SER A 157 8.30 27.07 10.08
N ALA A 158 8.46 27.64 8.88
CA ALA A 158 7.42 28.24 8.06
C ALA A 158 6.25 27.30 7.77
N TYR A 159 6.51 25.99 7.71
CA TYR A 159 5.50 24.95 7.48
C TYR A 159 5.25 24.06 8.71
N THR A 160 5.84 24.39 9.87
CA THR A 160 5.57 23.70 11.13
C THR A 160 4.44 24.41 11.87
N ASN A 161 3.28 23.78 11.91
CA ASN A 161 2.18 24.24 12.73
C ASN A 161 2.35 23.71 14.17
N GLN A 162 2.08 24.55 15.17
CA GLN A 162 2.03 24.16 16.57
C GLN A 162 0.83 24.83 17.22
N LEU A 163 -0.09 24.00 17.68
CA LEU A 163 -1.27 24.40 18.43
C LEU A 163 -0.97 24.28 19.92
N ARG A 164 -1.38 25.29 20.69
CA ARG A 164 -1.26 25.26 22.15
C ARG A 164 -2.61 25.54 22.77
N VAL A 165 -3.08 24.65 23.63
CA VAL A 165 -4.43 24.76 24.20
C VAL A 165 -4.51 24.16 25.60
N ASP A 166 -5.20 24.85 26.49
CA ASP A 166 -5.55 24.33 27.81
C ASP A 166 -6.79 23.45 27.70
N VAL A 167 -6.76 22.29 28.33
CA VAL A 167 -7.87 21.34 28.32
C VAL A 167 -8.08 20.77 29.72
N ASP A 168 -9.34 20.73 30.13
CA ASP A 168 -9.77 20.15 31.39
C ASP A 168 -10.40 18.76 31.17
N GLY A 169 -10.36 17.90 32.19
CA GLY A 169 -11.09 16.62 32.17
C GLY A 169 -10.51 15.53 31.26
N ILE A 170 -9.23 15.63 30.89
CA ILE A 170 -8.55 14.61 30.07
C ILE A 170 -8.10 13.43 30.94
N ASP A 171 -8.47 12.22 30.53
CA ASP A 171 -7.77 10.99 30.92
C ASP A 171 -6.57 10.78 29.98
N PRO A 172 -5.32 10.86 30.48
CA PRO A 172 -4.14 10.75 29.63
C PRO A 172 -4.06 9.42 28.86
N SER A 173 -4.44 8.30 29.49
CA SER A 173 -4.36 6.98 28.85
C SER A 173 -5.33 6.86 27.68
N ARG A 174 -6.56 7.35 27.85
CA ARG A 174 -7.57 7.37 26.79
C ARG A 174 -7.21 8.35 25.68
N PHE A 175 -6.60 9.47 26.03
CA PHE A 175 -6.13 10.46 25.06
C PHE A 175 -5.02 9.90 24.15
N VAL A 176 -4.03 9.23 24.73
CA VAL A 176 -2.96 8.56 23.96
C VAL A 176 -3.54 7.47 23.06
N ALA A 177 -4.43 6.63 23.58
CA ALA A 177 -5.06 5.57 22.80
C ALA A 177 -5.90 6.13 21.64
N ALA A 178 -6.64 7.22 21.87
CA ALA A 178 -7.43 7.89 20.83
C ALA A 178 -6.56 8.43 19.70
N TRP A 179 -5.45 9.09 20.04
CA TRP A 179 -4.50 9.57 19.04
C TRP A 179 -3.85 8.43 18.25
N GLN A 180 -3.45 7.34 18.90
CA GLN A 180 -2.89 6.19 18.21
C GLN A 180 -3.90 5.58 17.22
N ALA A 181 -5.19 5.54 17.58
CA ALA A 181 -6.25 5.09 16.69
C ALA A 181 -6.47 6.05 15.50
N VAL A 182 -6.30 7.36 15.70
CA VAL A 182 -6.35 8.35 14.61
C VAL A 182 -5.19 8.13 13.64
N LEU A 183 -3.96 7.93 14.12
CA LEU A 183 -2.83 7.62 13.26
C LEU A 183 -3.12 6.35 12.45
N ALA A 184 -3.42 5.24 13.13
CA ALA A 184 -3.69 3.95 12.49
C ALA A 184 -4.83 3.97 11.44
N ARG A 185 -5.73 4.95 11.51
CA ARG A 185 -6.84 5.11 10.57
C ARG A 185 -6.47 5.92 9.32
N HIS A 186 -5.44 6.77 9.38
CA HIS A 186 -5.20 7.81 8.40
C HIS A 186 -3.77 7.74 7.83
N ASP A 187 -3.62 7.08 6.68
CA ASP A 187 -2.36 6.94 5.92
C ASP A 187 -1.61 8.27 5.69
N SER A 188 -2.34 9.39 5.57
CA SER A 188 -1.73 10.71 5.43
C SER A 188 -0.84 11.10 6.61
N LEU A 189 -1.10 10.57 7.81
CA LEU A 189 -0.28 10.80 9.01
C LEU A 189 0.94 9.87 9.09
N HIS A 190 1.01 8.86 8.23
CA HIS A 190 2.11 7.92 8.12
C HIS A 190 3.12 8.34 7.04
N CYS A 191 2.94 9.51 6.44
CA CYS A 191 3.70 9.96 5.28
C CYS A 191 5.07 10.54 5.66
N GLY A 192 6.11 10.05 5.00
CA GLY A 192 7.42 10.68 4.91
C GLY A 192 7.73 11.10 3.47
N PHE A 193 8.76 11.91 3.30
CA PHE A 193 9.14 12.52 2.02
C PHE A 193 10.59 12.23 1.67
N LEU A 194 10.81 11.76 0.45
CA LEU A 194 12.11 11.48 -0.12
C LEU A 194 12.44 12.58 -1.14
N HIS A 195 13.43 13.39 -0.83
CA HIS A 195 13.95 14.36 -1.79
C HIS A 195 14.82 13.65 -2.83
N ARG A 196 14.50 13.84 -4.11
CA ARG A 196 15.26 13.33 -5.26
C ARG A 196 15.37 14.42 -6.32
N GLU A 197 16.47 14.45 -7.05
CA GLU A 197 16.74 15.48 -8.06
C GLU A 197 15.69 15.53 -9.18
N ALA A 198 15.24 14.37 -9.66
CA ALA A 198 14.30 14.29 -10.78
C ALA A 198 12.82 14.32 -10.36
N SER A 199 12.47 13.69 -9.23
CA SER A 199 11.08 13.61 -8.76
C SER A 199 11.02 13.24 -7.27
N PRO A 200 10.62 14.16 -6.38
CA PRO A 200 10.43 13.82 -4.98
C PRO A 200 9.26 12.84 -4.83
N LEU A 201 9.35 12.01 -3.79
CA LEU A 201 8.37 10.96 -3.51
C LEU A 201 7.83 11.07 -2.09
N GLN A 202 6.56 10.70 -1.93
CA GLN A 202 5.93 10.51 -0.64
C GLN A 202 5.87 9.01 -0.40
N TRP A 203 6.39 8.55 0.73
CA TRP A 203 6.27 7.16 1.14
C TRP A 203 5.35 7.07 2.35
N VAL A 204 4.55 6.02 2.38
CA VAL A 204 3.61 5.75 3.48
C VAL A 204 4.16 4.61 4.31
N ALA A 205 4.38 4.88 5.59
CA ALA A 205 4.72 3.83 6.55
C ALA A 205 3.50 2.96 6.86
N ARG A 206 3.71 1.64 6.94
CA ARG A 206 2.69 0.66 7.31
C ARG A 206 2.14 0.91 8.70
N ASP A 207 3.03 1.17 9.65
CA ASP A 207 2.70 1.46 11.03
C ASP A 207 3.60 2.58 11.57
N VAL A 208 3.02 3.44 12.39
CA VAL A 208 3.73 4.49 13.13
C VAL A 208 3.21 4.58 14.56
N ALA A 209 4.11 4.83 15.50
CA ALA A 209 3.75 5.19 16.86
C ALA A 209 3.77 6.71 16.97
N LEU A 210 2.77 7.30 17.64
CA LEU A 210 2.79 8.74 17.91
C LEU A 210 3.89 9.07 18.94
N PRO A 211 4.83 9.98 18.63
CA PRO A 211 5.70 10.56 19.64
C PRO A 211 4.85 11.43 20.60
N MET A 212 4.57 10.87 21.77
CA MET A 212 3.76 11.49 22.81
C MET A 212 4.60 11.74 24.06
N ILE A 213 4.57 12.97 24.56
CA ILE A 213 5.15 13.35 25.86
C ILE A 213 4.00 13.53 26.84
N VAL A 214 4.02 12.81 27.96
CA VAL A 214 3.06 12.98 29.06
C VAL A 214 3.86 13.27 30.31
N GLU A 215 3.79 14.52 30.79
CA GLU A 215 4.59 14.96 31.93
C GLU A 215 3.75 15.72 32.95
N ASP A 216 4.16 15.64 34.22
CA ASP A 216 3.57 16.40 35.30
C ASP A 216 4.31 17.71 35.53
N TRP A 217 3.63 18.81 35.28
CA TRP A 217 4.14 20.17 35.34
C TRP A 217 3.36 20.99 36.39
N ALA A 218 2.67 20.32 37.31
CA ALA A 218 1.95 20.97 38.40
C ALA A 218 2.91 21.87 39.20
N GLY A 219 2.58 23.16 39.28
CA GLY A 219 3.37 24.17 39.98
C GLY A 219 4.56 24.74 39.20
N ARG A 220 4.73 24.40 37.91
CA ARG A 220 5.64 25.13 37.01
C ARG A 220 5.04 26.43 36.52
N ASP A 221 5.89 27.37 36.16
CA ASP A 221 5.48 28.67 35.66
C ASP A 221 5.07 28.58 34.17
N ALA A 222 4.18 29.47 33.74
CA ALA A 222 3.76 29.54 32.33
C ALA A 222 4.94 29.76 31.37
N SER A 223 5.99 30.45 31.81
CA SER A 223 7.23 30.64 31.05
C SER A 223 7.97 29.35 30.75
N ASP A 224 7.89 28.35 31.63
CA ASP A 224 8.50 27.05 31.38
C ASP A 224 7.80 26.35 30.21
N ILE A 225 6.47 26.46 30.15
CA ILE A 225 5.64 25.86 29.10
C ILE A 225 5.92 26.55 27.77
N ASP A 226 6.06 27.88 27.77
CA ASP A 226 6.46 28.66 26.59
C ASP A 226 7.83 28.23 26.07
N ALA A 227 8.81 28.09 26.98
CA ALA A 227 10.15 27.65 26.64
C ALA A 227 10.16 26.22 26.08
N PHE A 228 9.38 25.31 26.68
CA PHE A 228 9.20 23.95 26.17
C PHE A 228 8.59 23.95 24.77
N ALA A 229 7.49 24.66 24.55
CA ALA A 229 6.83 24.71 23.25
C ALA A 229 7.76 25.32 22.18
N ALA A 230 8.52 26.35 22.51
CA ALA A 230 9.51 26.94 21.63
C ALA A 230 10.63 25.94 21.28
N SER A 231 11.15 25.20 22.27
CA SER A 231 12.13 24.13 22.06
C SER A 231 11.59 23.03 21.17
N GLN A 232 10.35 22.57 21.42
CA GLN A 232 9.68 21.59 20.58
C GLN A 232 9.56 22.13 19.15
N ARG A 233 9.13 23.37 18.92
CA ARG A 233 9.03 23.93 17.55
C ARG A 233 10.40 24.01 16.86
N ALA A 234 11.43 24.43 17.59
CA ALA A 234 12.79 24.58 17.07
C ALA A 234 13.44 23.24 16.66
N GLN A 235 13.04 22.13 17.27
CA GLN A 235 13.55 20.80 16.93
C GLN A 235 13.19 20.38 15.47
N GLY A 236 12.09 20.90 14.91
CA GLY A 236 11.66 20.55 13.55
C GLY A 236 11.32 19.06 13.38
N PHE A 237 11.41 18.56 12.14
CA PHE A 237 11.18 17.16 11.78
C PHE A 237 12.19 16.72 10.70
N ASP A 238 12.70 15.48 10.77
CA ASP A 238 13.30 14.84 9.60
C ASP A 238 12.16 14.39 8.70
N LEU A 239 11.96 15.08 7.58
CA LEU A 239 10.84 14.82 6.66
C LEU A 239 10.85 13.40 6.09
N ARG A 240 11.97 12.67 6.17
CA ARG A 240 12.06 11.28 5.73
C ARG A 240 11.47 10.29 6.74
N GLN A 241 11.29 10.68 7.99
CA GLN A 241 10.91 9.81 9.10
C GLN A 241 9.48 10.13 9.58
N PRO A 242 8.45 9.39 9.13
CA PRO A 242 7.12 9.51 9.69
C PRO A 242 7.06 8.94 11.12
N PRO A 243 6.12 9.43 11.95
CA PRO A 243 5.13 10.45 11.64
C PRO A 243 5.71 11.87 11.76
N LEU A 244 5.26 12.79 10.90
CA LEU A 244 5.69 14.19 10.90
C LEU A 244 4.84 15.05 11.86
N MET A 245 4.57 14.48 13.04
CA MET A 245 3.84 15.11 14.12
C MET A 245 4.29 14.55 15.47
N ARG A 246 4.12 15.37 16.51
CA ARG A 246 4.30 14.99 17.91
C ARG A 246 3.29 15.74 18.77
N VAL A 247 2.99 15.18 19.93
CA VAL A 247 2.03 15.77 20.86
C VAL A 247 2.62 15.74 22.26
N ALA A 248 2.47 16.82 23.02
CA ALA A 248 2.80 16.86 24.43
C ALA A 248 1.57 17.21 25.27
N LEU A 249 1.29 16.40 26.28
CA LEU A 249 0.23 16.60 27.26
C LEU A 249 0.87 16.88 28.62
N LEU A 250 0.89 18.15 29.01
CA LEU A 250 1.54 18.61 30.25
C LEU A 250 0.48 18.86 31.32
N ARG A 251 0.49 18.13 32.44
CA ARG A 251 -0.45 18.36 33.53
C ARG A 251 -0.06 19.65 34.29
N THR A 252 -0.92 20.66 34.29
CA THR A 252 -0.67 21.96 34.95
C THR A 252 -1.50 22.17 36.21
N GLY A 253 -2.50 21.30 36.44
CA GLY A 253 -3.31 21.29 37.67
C GLY A 253 -3.98 19.93 37.90
N PRO A 254 -4.82 19.79 38.94
CA PRO A 254 -5.43 18.51 39.30
C PRO A 254 -6.24 17.84 38.18
N ASP A 255 -6.93 18.64 37.37
CA ASP A 255 -7.74 18.19 36.23
C ASP A 255 -7.48 19.04 34.97
N ARG A 256 -6.35 19.74 34.92
CA ARG A 256 -5.99 20.68 33.84
C ARG A 256 -4.69 20.28 33.19
N HIS A 257 -4.69 20.27 31.87
CA HIS A 257 -3.53 19.99 31.05
C HIS A 257 -3.31 21.09 30.02
N HIS A 258 -2.06 21.29 29.62
CA HIS A 258 -1.69 22.09 28.46
C HIS A 258 -1.21 21.14 27.35
N LEU A 259 -1.89 21.21 26.21
CA LEU A 259 -1.53 20.49 25.00
C LEU A 259 -0.60 21.36 24.15
N VAL A 260 0.49 20.77 23.64
CA VAL A 260 1.44 21.38 22.68
C VAL A 260 1.67 20.46 21.49
#